data_AF-A0AAU2MRC6-F1
#
_entry.id   AF-A0AAU2MRC6-F1
#
_cell.length_a   1.000
_cell.length_b   1.000
_cell.length_c   1.000
_cell.angle_alpha   90.00
_cell.angle_beta   90.00
_cell.angle_gamma   90.00
#
_symmetry.space_group_name_H-M   'P 1'
#
loop_
_entity.id
_entity.type
_entity.pdbx_description
1 polymer ?
#
loop_
_entity_poly.entity_id
_entity_poly.type
_entity_poly.pdbx_seq_one_letter_code
_entity_poly.pdbx_strand_id
1 'polypeptide(L)' 'MVALLEESPLTAEAVITDVRHLLSHGEEALAFDTMCSWIYEDDLPITRQYHARLVAMADEMDTPRSVQRLDELLID' A
#
# COMPACT_ATOMS: atom_id res chain seq x y z
N MET A 1 -0.96 -6.07 7.13
CA MET A 1 -0.17 -6.07 5.88
C MET A 1 -0.56 -7.09 4.83
N VAL A 2 -0.51 -8.41 5.07
CA VAL A 2 -0.77 -9.42 4.01
C VAL A 2 -2.10 -9.22 3.30
N ALA A 3 -3.19 -9.02 4.05
CA ALA A 3 -4.51 -8.76 3.46
C ALA A 3 -4.58 -7.46 2.64
N LEU A 4 -3.78 -6.43 2.98
CA LEU A 4 -3.72 -5.21 2.16
C LEU A 4 -3.06 -5.48 0.81
N LEU A 5 -2.01 -6.29 0.78
CA LEU A 5 -1.34 -6.66 -0.46
C LEU A 5 -2.24 -7.53 -1.34
N GLU A 6 -2.95 -8.50 -0.76
CA GLU A 6 -3.88 -9.38 -1.49
C GLU A 6 -5.04 -8.63 -2.14
N GLU A 7 -5.50 -7.56 -1.52
CA GLU A 7 -6.59 -6.72 -2.01
C GLU A 7 -6.10 -5.49 -2.78
N SER A 8 -4.78 -5.32 -2.92
CA SER A 8 -4.20 -4.16 -3.60
C SER A 8 -4.49 -4.18 -5.11
N PRO A 9 -4.53 -3.01 -5.76
CA PRO A 9 -4.63 -2.95 -7.22
C PRO A 9 -3.31 -3.32 -7.93
N LEU A 10 -2.24 -3.65 -7.19
CA LEU A 10 -0.95 -4.01 -7.79
C LEU A 10 -1.08 -5.28 -8.61
N THR A 11 -0.60 -5.23 -9.86
CA THR A 11 -0.61 -6.38 -10.78
C THR A 11 0.79 -6.79 -11.23
N ALA A 12 1.78 -5.90 -11.08
CA ALA A 12 3.16 -6.19 -11.44
C ALA A 12 3.76 -7.23 -10.47
N GLU A 13 4.05 -8.43 -11.00
CA GLU A 13 4.58 -9.56 -10.21
C GLU A 13 5.89 -9.21 -9.49
N ALA A 14 6.74 -8.39 -10.13
CA ALA A 14 7.99 -7.92 -9.53
C ALA A 14 7.73 -7.10 -8.26
N VAL A 15 6.77 -6.18 -8.28
CA VAL A 15 6.40 -5.35 -7.13
C VAL A 15 5.80 -6.21 -6.01
N ILE A 16 4.87 -7.11 -6.35
CA ILE A 16 4.25 -8.02 -5.37
C ILE A 16 5.31 -8.91 -4.70
N THR A 17 6.28 -9.39 -5.48
CA THR A 17 7.39 -10.21 -4.97
C THR A 17 8.27 -9.43 -4.01
N ASP A 18 8.59 -8.18 -4.33
CA ASP A 18 9.41 -7.31 -3.48
C ASP A 18 8.71 -7.00 -2.15
N VAL A 19 7.43 -6.63 -2.18
CA VAL A 19 6.64 -6.41 -0.95
C VAL A 19 6.58 -7.67 -0.09
N ARG A 20 6.38 -8.86 -0.70
CA ARG A 20 6.40 -10.14 0.04
C ARG A 20 7.78 -10.44 0.63
N HIS A 21 8.85 -10.11 -0.09
CA HIS A 21 10.21 -10.29 0.39
C HIS A 21 10.47 -9.44 1.63
N LEU A 22 10.09 -8.16 1.61
CA LEU A 22 10.20 -7.25 2.76
C LEU A 22 9.40 -7.77 3.96
N LEU A 23 8.14 -8.18 3.76
CA LEU A 23 7.32 -8.77 4.82
C LEU A 23 7.96 -10.03 5.43
N SER A 24 8.57 -10.89 4.61
CA SER A 24 9.24 -12.09 5.12
C SER A 24 10.48 -11.82 5.98
N HIS A 25 11.04 -10.60 5.90
CA HIS A 25 12.17 -10.14 6.71
C HIS A 25 11.73 -9.29 7.91
N GLY A 26 10.42 -9.09 8.13
CA GLY A 26 9.90 -8.25 9.20
C GLY A 26 9.96 -6.75 8.90
N GLU A 27 10.30 -6.37 7.67
CA GLU A 27 10.40 -4.98 7.23
C GLU A 27 9.00 -4.42 6.85
N GLU A 28 8.05 -4.47 7.78
CA GLU A 28 6.63 -4.20 7.49
C GLU A 28 6.37 -2.75 7.06
N ALA A 29 7.00 -1.77 7.71
CA ALA A 29 6.84 -0.36 7.38
C ALA A 29 7.41 -0.06 5.98
N LEU A 30 8.54 -0.66 5.61
CA LEU A 30 9.13 -0.51 4.28
C LEU A 30 8.28 -1.22 3.22
N ALA A 31 7.74 -2.40 3.53
CA ALA A 31 6.80 -3.10 2.66
C ALA A 31 5.54 -2.26 2.39
N PHE A 32 5.01 -1.62 3.42
CA PHE A 32 3.86 -0.73 3.32
C PHE A 32 4.15 0.53 2.49
N ASP A 33 5.28 1.18 2.76
CA ASP A 33 5.72 2.36 2.02
C ASP A 33 5.94 2.06 0.53
N THR A 34 6.58 0.92 0.24
CA THR A 34 6.78 0.43 -1.13
C THR A 34 5.44 0.21 -1.84
N MET A 35 4.51 -0.48 -1.18
CA MET A 35 3.17 -0.73 -1.75
C MET A 35 2.44 0.58 -2.05
N CYS A 36 2.45 1.55 -1.13
CA CYS A 36 1.77 2.83 -1.33
C CYS A 36 2.43 3.68 -2.42
N SER A 37 3.77 3.68 -2.49
CA SER A 37 4.51 4.39 -3.54
C SER A 37 4.15 3.87 -4.93
N TRP A 38 4.10 2.55 -5.12
CA TRP A 38 3.70 1.97 -6.41
C TRP A 38 2.25 2.23 -6.76
N ILE A 39 1.32 2.19 -5.79
CA ILE A 39 -0.07 2.58 -6.02
C ILE A 39 -0.15 4.01 -6.56
N TYR A 40 0.63 4.92 -6.01
CA TYR A 40 0.67 6.32 -6.43
C TYR A 40 1.36 6.54 -7.78
N GLU A 41 2.55 5.98 -7.96
CA GLU A 41 3.37 6.18 -9.15
C GLU A 41 2.73 5.62 -10.42
N ASP A 42 1.99 4.51 -10.30
CA ASP A 42 1.28 3.88 -11.41
C ASP A 42 -0.17 4.40 -11.58
N ASP A 43 -0.58 5.43 -10.82
CA ASP A 43 -1.93 6.03 -10.86
C ASP A 43 -3.03 4.97 -10.67
N LEU A 44 -2.83 4.05 -9.74
CA LEU A 44 -3.71 2.89 -9.55
C LEU A 44 -4.98 3.30 -8.78
N PRO A 45 -6.18 3.15 -9.37
CA PRO A 45 -7.41 3.53 -8.70
C PRO A 45 -7.68 2.66 -7.47
N ILE A 46 -8.10 3.28 -6.37
CA ILE A 46 -8.46 2.59 -5.13
C ILE A 46 -9.84 3.00 -4.62
N THR A 47 -10.55 2.06 -4.01
CA THR A 47 -11.84 2.36 -3.38
C THR A 47 -11.64 3.14 -2.07
N ARG A 48 -12.64 3.91 -1.67
CA ARG A 48 -12.66 4.58 -0.34
C ARG A 48 -12.45 3.60 0.82
N GLN A 49 -13.01 2.40 0.72
CA GLN A 49 -12.87 1.38 1.75
C GLN A 49 -11.42 0.87 1.85
N TYR A 50 -10.76 0.64 0.71
CA TYR A 50 -9.37 0.22 0.68
C TYR A 50 -8.45 1.33 1.20
N HIS A 51 -8.66 2.58 0.75
CA HIS A 51 -7.92 3.75 1.25
C HIS A 51 -8.03 3.92 2.77
N ALA A 52 -9.23 3.78 3.35
CA ALA A 52 -9.41 3.88 4.80
C ALA A 52 -8.59 2.83 5.58
N ARG A 53 -8.40 1.62 5.02
CA ARG A 53 -7.55 0.59 5.62
C ARG A 53 -6.07 0.90 5.47
N LEU A 54 -5.65 1.53 4.35
CA LEU A 54 -4.29 2.04 4.21
C LEU A 54 -4.00 3.11 5.27
N VAL A 55 -4.91 4.08 5.45
CA VAL A 55 -4.75 5.13 6.48
C VAL A 55 -4.64 4.53 7.87
N ALA A 56 -5.51 3.58 8.23
CA ALA A 56 -5.42 2.92 9.54
C ALA A 56 -4.08 2.19 9.75
N MET A 57 -3.58 1.49 8.72
CA MET A 57 -2.28 0.83 8.77
C MET A 57 -1.12 1.84 8.89
N ALA A 58 -1.19 2.95 8.16
CA ALA A 58 -0.19 4.01 8.23
C ALA A 58 -0.11 4.61 9.65
N ASP A 59 -1.25 4.81 10.29
CA ASP A 59 -1.32 5.28 11.69
C ASP A 59 -0.75 4.23 12.65
N GLU A 60 -1.06 2.94 12.48
CA GLU A 60 -0.51 1.84 13.30
C GLU A 60 1.02 1.75 13.19
N MET A 61 1.58 2.06 12.02
CA MET A 61 3.02 1.99 11.73
C MET A 61 3.78 3.30 11.98
N ASP A 62 3.10 4.38 12.39
CA ASP A 62 3.66 5.75 12.47
C ASP A 62 4.29 6.22 11.13
N THR A 63 3.63 5.88 10.01
CA THR A 63 4.04 6.21 8.64
C THR A 63 2.95 6.98 7.86
N PRO A 64 2.35 8.06 8.41
CA PRO A 64 1.25 8.77 7.75
C PRO A 64 1.62 9.38 6.38
N ARG A 65 2.91 9.55 6.10
CA ARG A 65 3.39 10.05 4.80
C ARG A 65 3.25 9.04 3.67
N SER A 66 3.26 7.74 3.96
CA SER A 66 3.18 6.71 2.92
C SER A 66 1.83 6.74 2.20
N VAL A 67 0.77 7.19 2.87
CA VAL A 67 -0.57 7.35 2.28
C VAL A 67 -0.87 8.79 1.84
N GLN A 68 0.07 9.72 2.05
CA GLN A 68 -0.11 11.11 1.67
C GLN A 68 -0.23 11.15 0.14
N ARG A 69 -1.41 11.59 -0.36
CA ARG A 69 -1.80 11.72 -1.78
C ARG A 69 -2.53 10.52 -2.39
N LEU A 70 -2.69 9.41 -1.67
CA LEU A 70 -3.51 8.30 -2.20
C LEU A 70 -5.01 8.64 -2.29
N ASP A 71 -5.44 9.71 -1.63
CA ASP A 71 -6.77 10.28 -1.77
C ASP A 71 -7.03 10.87 -3.17
N GLU A 72 -5.97 11.23 -3.91
CA GLU A 72 -6.05 11.67 -5.32
C GLU A 72 -6.54 10.54 -6.24
N LEU A 73 -6.41 9.27 -5.83
CA LEU A 73 -6.70 8.06 -6.63
C LEU A 73 -8.06 7.42 -6.31
N LEU A 74 -8.87 8.08 -5.49
CA LEU A 74 -10.14 7.54 -5.03
C LEU A 74 -11.15 7.42 -6.17
N ILE A 75 -11.70 6.22 -6.31
CA ILE A 75 -12.88 5.95 -7.12
C ILE A 75 -14.11 5.68 -6.24
N ASP A 76 -15.27 6.13 -6.72
CA ASP A 76 -16.57 5.99 -6.07
C ASP A 76 -17.17 4.59 -6.25
#